data_AF-A0A1Y1S5T7-F1
#
_entry.id   AF-A0A1Y1S5T7-F1
#
_cell.length_a   1.000
_cell.length_b   1.000
_cell.length_c   1.000
_cell.angle_alpha   90.00
_cell.angle_beta   90.00
_cell.angle_gamma   90.00
#
_symmetry.space_group_name_H-M   'P 1'
#
loop_
_entity.id
_entity.type
_entity.pdbx_description
1 polymer ?
#
loop_
_entity_poly.entity_id
_entity_poly.type
_entity_poly.pdbx_seq_one_letter_code
_entity_poly.pdbx_strand_id
1 'polypeptide(L)'
;MGKRKNKEEIKKLLELNSRIQQLNRDAAALDSEIFKNETAYLTMTKGMPITQDCEYYINGKIDRKTEEISNKTRIFNTSYPGCNDI
;
A
#
# COMPACT_ATOMS: atom_id res chain seq x y z
N MET A 1 44.15 -6.14 -18.61
CA MET A 1 43.10 -6.60 -17.65
C MET A 1 41.89 -5.65 -17.51
N GLY A 2 41.92 -4.39 -17.95
CA GLY A 2 40.82 -3.42 -17.72
C GLY A 2 39.52 -3.61 -18.51
N LYS A 3 39.53 -4.24 -19.69
CA LYS A 3 38.31 -4.40 -20.52
C LYS A 3 37.28 -5.39 -19.96
N ARG A 4 37.71 -6.39 -19.17
CA ARG A 4 36.81 -7.40 -18.56
C ARG A 4 36.09 -6.85 -17.33
N LYS A 5 36.79 -6.14 -16.44
CA LYS A 5 36.18 -5.45 -15.29
C LYS A 5 35.07 -4.48 -15.69
N ASN A 6 35.30 -3.69 -16.73
CA ASN A 6 34.33 -2.70 -17.22
C ASN A 6 33.05 -3.37 -17.77
N LYS A 7 33.16 -4.58 -18.36
CA LYS A 7 32.00 -5.35 -18.85
C LYS A 7 31.17 -5.94 -17.71
N GLU A 8 31.82 -6.40 -16.65
CA GLU A 8 31.15 -6.92 -15.44
C GLU A 8 30.43 -5.81 -14.68
N GLU A 9 31.04 -4.63 -14.57
CA GLU A 9 30.43 -3.44 -13.96
C GLU A 9 29.19 -2.98 -14.73
N ILE A 10 29.25 -2.92 -16.06
CA ILE A 10 28.09 -2.60 -16.91
C ILE A 10 26.98 -3.65 -16.74
N LYS A 11 27.32 -4.95 -16.68
CA LYS A 11 26.34 -6.01 -16.46
C LYS A 11 25.63 -5.84 -15.11
N LYS A 12 26.39 -5.58 -14.05
CA LYS A 12 25.84 -5.34 -12.70
C LYS A 12 24.96 -4.10 -12.67
N LEU A 13 25.34 -3.03 -13.39
CA LEU A 13 24.53 -1.81 -13.50
C LEU A 13 23.20 -2.08 -14.21
N LEU A 14 23.20 -2.86 -15.28
CA LEU A 14 21.97 -3.26 -15.98
C LEU A 14 21.06 -4.13 -15.10
N GLU A 15 21.63 -5.08 -14.36
CA GLU A 15 20.88 -5.90 -13.39
C GLU A 15 20.25 -5.05 -12.28
N LEU A 16 21.01 -4.11 -11.70
CA LEU A 16 20.49 -3.19 -10.69
C LEU A 16 19.38 -2.29 -11.26
N ASN A 17 19.55 -1.75 -12.47
CA ASN A 17 18.51 -0.93 -13.10
C ASN A 17 17.23 -1.73 -13.37
N SER A 18 17.37 -2.96 -13.87
CA SER A 18 16.23 -3.87 -14.04
C SER A 18 15.55 -4.17 -12.70
N ARG A 19 16.33 -4.36 -11.62
CA ARG A 19 15.79 -4.58 -10.29
C ARG A 19 15.04 -3.36 -9.76
N ILE A 20 15.54 -2.15 -9.96
CA ILE A 20 14.84 -0.91 -9.60
C ILE A 20 13.51 -0.81 -10.34
N GLN A 21 13.50 -1.06 -11.65
CA GLN A 21 12.26 -1.02 -12.43
C GLN A 21 11.24 -2.06 -11.97
N GLN A 22 11.70 -3.26 -11.58
CA GLN A 22 10.82 -4.28 -11.04
C GLN A 22 10.26 -3.87 -9.68
N LEU A 23 11.11 -3.39 -8.76
CA LEU A 23 10.69 -2.93 -7.44
C LEU A 23 9.67 -1.79 -7.52
N ASN A 24 9.84 -0.86 -8.45
CA ASN A 24 8.86 0.23 -8.65
C ASN A 24 7.50 -0.29 -9.15
N ARG A 25 7.51 -1.31 -10.03
CA ARG A 25 6.27 -1.96 -10.48
C ARG A 25 5.59 -2.72 -9.35
N ASP A 26 6.37 -3.45 -8.57
CA ASP A 26 5.87 -4.21 -7.42
C ASP A 26 5.28 -3.28 -6.36
N ALA A 27 5.95 -2.14 -6.08
CA ALA A 27 5.44 -1.11 -5.17
C ALA A 27 4.09 -0.55 -5.64
N ALA A 28 3.99 -0.15 -6.91
CA ALA A 28 2.73 0.36 -7.46
C ALA A 28 1.60 -0.70 -7.46
N ALA A 29 1.95 -1.98 -7.67
CA ALA A 29 0.99 -3.08 -7.58
C ALA A 29 0.49 -3.27 -6.15
N LEU A 30 1.38 -3.25 -5.17
CA LEU A 30 1.05 -3.35 -3.74
C LEU A 30 0.19 -2.18 -3.27
N ASP A 31 0.48 -0.95 -3.69
CA ASP A 31 -0.34 0.22 -3.36
C ASP A 31 -1.77 0.06 -3.89
N SER A 32 -1.91 -0.43 -5.13
CA SER A 32 -3.23 -0.72 -5.71
C SER A 32 -3.97 -1.80 -4.92
N GLU A 33 -3.26 -2.83 -4.47
CA GLU A 33 -3.83 -3.92 -3.69
C GLU A 33 -4.26 -3.46 -2.28
N ILE A 34 -3.43 -2.66 -1.61
CA ILE A 34 -3.75 -2.03 -0.32
C ILE A 34 -5.03 -1.19 -0.46
N PHE A 35 -5.11 -0.33 -1.47
CA PHE A 35 -6.30 0.48 -1.69
C PHE A 35 -7.56 -0.35 -1.92
N LYS A 36 -7.47 -1.43 -2.72
CA LYS A 36 -8.60 -2.32 -2.99
C LYS A 36 -9.06 -3.02 -1.72
N ASN A 37 -8.14 -3.62 -0.98
CA ASN A 37 -8.44 -4.37 0.24
C ASN A 37 -9.02 -3.45 1.32
N GLU A 38 -8.43 -2.27 1.51
CA GLU A 38 -8.91 -1.28 2.46
C GLU A 38 -10.29 -0.73 2.06
N THR A 39 -10.53 -0.50 0.77
CA THR A 39 -11.88 -0.11 0.27
C THR A 39 -12.90 -1.21 0.55
N ALA A 40 -12.56 -2.47 0.25
CA ALA A 40 -13.44 -3.61 0.48
C ALA A 40 -13.78 -3.75 1.96
N TYR A 41 -12.79 -3.60 2.84
CA TYR A 41 -12.97 -3.63 4.27
C TYR A 41 -13.89 -2.50 4.75
N LEU A 42 -13.59 -1.25 4.41
CA LEU A 42 -14.39 -0.08 4.80
C LEU A 42 -15.84 -0.16 4.30
N THR A 43 -16.04 -0.75 3.11
CA THR A 43 -17.37 -0.95 2.52
C THR A 43 -18.15 -2.04 3.26
N MET A 44 -17.51 -3.16 3.58
CA MET A 44 -18.12 -4.22 4.40
C MET A 44 -18.57 -3.71 5.77
N THR A 45 -17.79 -2.81 6.36
CA THR A 45 -18.00 -2.34 7.73
C THR A 45 -18.88 -1.10 7.80
N LYS A 46 -19.40 -0.60 6.66
CA LYS A 46 -20.34 0.54 6.55
C LYS A 46 -19.92 1.79 7.33
N GLY A 47 -18.61 2.08 7.36
CA GLY A 47 -18.10 3.24 8.11
C GLY A 47 -17.79 2.97 9.59
N MET A 48 -17.86 1.72 10.08
CA MET A 48 -17.33 1.31 11.38
C MET A 48 -16.09 0.41 11.25
N PRO A 49 -14.99 0.89 10.64
CA PRO A 49 -13.76 0.11 10.61
C PRO A 49 -13.20 -0.07 12.03
N ILE A 50 -12.53 -1.20 12.26
CA ILE A 50 -11.81 -1.48 13.51
C ILE A 50 -10.77 -0.39 13.84
N THR A 51 -10.36 0.38 12.83
CA THR A 51 -9.45 1.51 12.94
C THR A 51 -10.05 2.71 13.67
N GLN A 52 -11.38 2.76 13.84
CA GLN A 52 -12.10 3.82 14.56
C GLN A 52 -12.81 3.29 15.80
N ASP A 53 -13.45 2.12 15.71
CA ASP A 53 -14.16 1.51 16.84
C ASP A 53 -14.10 -0.03 16.75
N CYS A 54 -13.70 -0.66 17.86
CA CYS A 54 -13.63 -2.12 17.99
C CYS A 54 -14.87 -2.73 18.66
N GLU A 55 -15.79 -1.93 19.22
CA GLU A 55 -16.97 -2.43 19.93
C GLU A 55 -17.88 -3.28 19.04
N TYR A 56 -18.04 -2.92 17.76
CA TYR A 56 -18.78 -3.75 16.81
C TYR A 56 -18.18 -5.16 16.68
N TYR A 57 -16.86 -5.28 16.65
CA TYR A 57 -16.15 -6.56 16.45
C TYR A 57 -16.04 -7.39 17.74
N ILE A 58 -16.03 -6.73 18.90
CA ILE A 58 -15.91 -7.40 20.20
C ILE A 58 -17.28 -7.77 20.77
N ASN A 59 -18.26 -6.86 20.65
CA ASN A 59 -19.54 -6.94 21.35
C ASN A 59 -20.75 -7.14 20.41
N GLY A 60 -20.57 -7.09 19.09
CA GLY A 60 -21.64 -7.29 18.10
C GLY A 60 -22.72 -6.21 18.11
N LYS A 61 -22.52 -5.09 18.82
CA LYS A 61 -23.46 -3.97 18.84
C LYS A 61 -23.26 -3.13 17.58
N ILE A 62 -24.25 -3.16 16.70
CA ILE A 62 -24.31 -2.29 15.52
C ILE A 62 -24.98 -1.00 15.94
N ASP A 63 -24.21 0.06 16.16
CA ASP A 63 -24.78 1.39 16.17
C ASP A 63 -25.03 1.79 14.70
N ARG A 64 -26.29 1.97 14.31
CA ARG A 64 -26.71 2.05 12.89
C ARG A 64 -26.36 3.38 12.20
N LYS A 65 -25.27 4.02 12.58
CA LYS A 65 -24.79 5.23 11.91
C LYS A 65 -23.94 4.82 10.72
N THR A 66 -24.57 4.71 9.55
CA THR A 66 -23.86 4.66 8.27
C THR A 66 -23.16 5.98 8.06
N GLU A 67 -21.88 6.06 8.41
CA GLU A 67 -21.02 7.17 8.04
C GLU A 67 -20.48 6.95 6.62
N GLU A 68 -20.38 8.02 5.84
CA GLU A 68 -19.76 7.96 4.53
C GLU A 68 -18.27 7.63 4.68
N ILE A 69 -17.76 6.74 3.81
CA ILE A 69 -16.35 6.35 3.80
C ILE A 69 -15.52 7.57 3.38
N SER A 70 -14.89 8.22 4.35
CA SER A 70 -13.93 9.31 4.11
C SER A 70 -12.56 8.76 3.77
N ASN A 71 -11.79 9.42 2.90
CA ASN A 71 -10.37 9.07 2.69
C ASN A 71 -9.53 9.17 3.97
N LYS A 72 -9.99 9.89 4.99
CA LYS A 72 -9.32 9.95 6.31
C LYS A 72 -9.40 8.64 7.09
N THR A 73 -10.34 7.74 6.77
CA THR A 73 -10.45 6.43 7.44
C THR A 73 -9.50 5.39 6.84
N ARG A 74 -8.84 5.74 5.72
CA ARG A 74 -7.81 4.94 5.07
C ARG A 74 -6.47 5.18 5.77
N ILE A 75 -6.08 4.30 6.66
CA ILE A 75 -4.84 4.44 7.44
C ILE A 75 -3.67 3.66 6.81
N PHE A 76 -3.96 2.73 5.90
CA PHE A 76 -2.94 1.92 5.24
C PHE A 76 -2.51 2.55 3.92
N ASN A 77 -3.45 3.02 3.11
CA ASN A 77 -3.14 3.65 1.82
C ASN A 77 -2.56 5.07 1.92
N THR A 78 -2.65 5.73 3.08
CA THR A 78 -2.23 7.14 3.23
C THR A 78 -0.79 7.29 3.72
N SER A 79 -0.12 6.25 4.20
CA SER A 79 1.17 6.40 4.89
C SER A 79 2.07 5.15 4.87
N TYR A 80 2.07 4.39 3.78
CA TYR A 80 3.20 3.49 3.50
C TYR A 80 4.32 4.32 2.85
N PRO A 81 5.60 4.20 3.28
CA PRO A 81 6.56 5.30 3.25
C PRO A 81 6.90 5.71 1.81
N GLY A 82 6.34 6.86 1.37
CA GLY A 82 6.62 7.43 0.05
C GLY A 82 5.56 8.38 -0.51
N CYS A 83 4.34 8.42 0.02
CA CYS A 83 3.29 9.31 -0.51
C CYS A 83 3.21 10.65 0.25
N ASN A 84 4.34 11.34 0.40
CA ASN A 84 4.44 12.77 0.70
C ASN A 84 5.81 13.21 0.23
N ASP A 85 5.94 13.44 -1.08
CA ASP A 85 6.90 14.34 -1.73
C ASP A 85 6.63 14.29 -3.25
N ILE A 86 5.60 15.03 -3.69
CA ILE A 86 5.48 15.84 -4.94
C ILE A 86 4.25 16.73 -4.76
#